data_AF-A0A060CD44-F1
#
_entry.id   AF-A0A060CD44-F1
#
_cell.length_a   1.000
_cell.length_b   1.000
_cell.length_c   1.000
_cell.angle_alpha   90.00
_cell.angle_beta   90.00
_cell.angle_gamma   90.00
#
_symmetry.space_group_name_H-M   'P 1'
#
loop_
_entity.id
_entity.type
_entity.pdbx_description
1 polymer ?
#
loop_
_entity_poly.entity_id
_entity_poly.type
_entity_poly.pdbx_seq_one_letter_code
_entity_poly.pdbx_strand_id
1 'polypeptide(L)'
;MQASLRLTDIVRIDHFRGFAAYWEVPAGETTAMHGKWVAAPGKELFQEMRKRLGDLPVFAEDLGVITPDVERLRDENGFPGMNVLQFAFALKDGRLD
;
A
#
# COMPACT_ATOMS: atom_id res chain seq x y z
N MET A 1 -13.50 4.08 -4.18
CA MET A 1 -13.48 5.09 -3.10
C MET A 1 -14.86 5.62 -2.74
N GLN A 2 -15.60 6.32 -3.62
CA GLN A 2 -16.94 6.86 -3.29
C GLN A 2 -17.92 5.85 -2.68
N ALA A 3 -18.00 4.63 -3.23
CA ALA A 3 -18.86 3.59 -2.67
C ALA A 3 -18.45 3.17 -1.24
N SER A 4 -17.14 3.00 -1.01
CA SER A 4 -16.58 2.69 0.31
C SER A 4 -16.86 3.80 1.33
N LEU A 5 -16.73 5.06 0.92
CA LEU A 5 -16.98 6.23 1.79
C LEU A 5 -18.47 6.46 2.09
N ARG A 6 -19.39 5.79 1.38
CA ARG A 6 -20.81 5.77 1.79
C ARG A 6 -21.09 4.79 2.93
N LEU A 7 -20.18 3.84 3.17
CA LEU A 7 -20.33 2.77 4.14
C LEU A 7 -19.42 2.94 5.36
N THR A 8 -18.37 3.77 5.23
CA THR A 8 -17.29 3.90 6.21
C THR A 8 -16.76 5.33 6.20
N ASP A 9 -16.32 5.83 7.35
CA ASP A 9 -15.69 7.15 7.45
C ASP A 9 -14.25 7.15 6.93
N ILE A 10 -13.55 6.02 7.07
CA ILE A 10 -12.15 5.85 6.71
C ILE A 10 -11.98 4.48 6.04
N VAL A 11 -11.18 4.44 4.97
CA VAL A 11 -10.89 3.22 4.22
C VAL A 11 -9.46 2.76 4.49
N ARG A 12 -9.30 1.57 5.09
CA ARG A 12 -8.01 0.87 5.06
C ARG A 12 -7.81 0.27 3.67
N ILE A 13 -6.75 0.67 2.98
CA ILE A 13 -6.35 0.09 1.70
C ILE A 13 -5.36 -1.04 1.99
N ASP A 14 -5.83 -2.26 1.74
CA ASP A 14 -5.02 -3.47 1.83
C ASP A 14 -3.91 -3.46 0.77
N HIS A 15 -2.73 -3.96 1.14
CA HIS A 15 -1.57 -4.07 0.26
C HIS A 15 -1.19 -2.76 -0.45
N PHE A 16 -1.14 -1.66 0.32
CA PHE A 16 -0.89 -0.31 -0.22
C PHE A 16 0.38 -0.23 -1.08
N ARG A 17 1.38 -1.06 -0.77
CA ARG A 17 2.65 -1.13 -1.51
C ARG A 17 2.48 -1.42 -3.00
N GLY A 18 1.37 -2.07 -3.40
CA GLY A 18 1.01 -2.31 -4.79
C GLY A 18 0.82 -1.05 -5.63
N PHE A 19 0.53 0.10 -5.00
CA PHE A 19 0.41 1.39 -5.69
C PHE A 19 1.77 2.01 -6.02
N ALA A 20 2.87 1.60 -5.38
CA ALA A 20 4.22 1.95 -5.81
C ALA A 20 4.72 0.94 -6.84
N ALA A 21 4.65 -0.35 -6.51
CA ALA A 21 4.93 -1.46 -7.43
C ALA A 21 4.26 -2.75 -6.95
N TYR A 22 3.80 -3.57 -7.90
CA TYR A 22 3.20 -4.88 -7.63
C TYR A 22 4.04 -6.00 -8.25
N TRP A 23 3.92 -7.19 -7.66
CA TRP A 23 4.54 -8.40 -8.18
C TRP A 23 3.63 -9.03 -9.23
N GLU A 24 4.08 -9.02 -10.49
CA GLU A 24 3.35 -9.57 -11.64
C GLU A 24 3.85 -10.99 -11.93
N VAL A 25 2.96 -11.98 -11.86
CA VAL A 25 3.25 -13.38 -12.18
C VAL A 25 2.51 -13.77 -13.46
N PRO A 26 3.17 -14.37 -14.46
CA PRO A 26 2.50 -14.86 -15.67
C PRO A 26 1.39 -15.87 -15.35
N ALA A 27 0.26 -15.74 -16.06
CA ALA A 27 -0.82 -16.70 -15.93
C ALA A 27 -0.35 -18.11 -16.33
N GLY A 28 -0.61 -19.10 -15.49
CA GLY A 28 -0.20 -20.49 -15.69
C GLY A 28 1.01 -20.93 -14.85
N GLU A 29 1.73 -20.00 -14.21
CA GLU A 29 2.72 -20.35 -13.20
C GLU A 29 2.08 -21.10 -12.03
N THR A 30 2.79 -22.09 -11.49
CA THR A 30 2.31 -22.90 -10.35
C THR A 30 2.71 -22.32 -9.00
N THR A 31 3.63 -21.36 -9.00
CA THR A 31 4.11 -20.66 -7.80
C THR A 31 4.29 -19.17 -8.08
N ALA A 32 4.40 -18.35 -7.04
CA ALA A 32 4.68 -16.92 -7.19
C ALA A 32 6.18 -16.61 -7.42
N MET A 33 7.05 -17.62 -7.48
CA MET A 33 8.51 -17.41 -7.54
C MET A 33 8.96 -16.73 -8.84
N HIS A 34 8.28 -16.99 -9.96
CA HIS A 34 8.64 -16.52 -11.29
C HIS A 34 7.83 -15.28 -11.69
N GLY A 35 7.92 -14.23 -10.88
CA GLY A 35 7.33 -12.92 -11.19
C GLY A 35 8.38 -11.83 -11.40
N LYS A 36 7.89 -10.60 -11.57
CA LYS A 36 8.71 -9.39 -11.65
C LYS A 36 8.00 -8.24 -10.94
N TRP A 37 8.78 -7.33 -10.38
CA TRP A 37 8.23 -6.06 -9.89
C TRP A 37 7.90 -5.15 -11.06
N VAL A 38 6.66 -4.65 -11.09
CA VAL A 38 6.18 -3.68 -12.08
C VAL A 38 5.76 -2.40 -11.36
N ALA A 39 6.33 -1.28 -11.78
CA ALA A 39 5.98 0.03 -11.22
C ALA A 39 4.51 0.36 -11.51
N ALA A 40 3.82 0.92 -10.52
CA ALA A 40 2.44 1.35 -10.62
C ALA A 40 2.32 2.89 -10.60
N PRO A 41 1.31 3.47 -11.27
CA PRO A 41 1.11 4.92 -11.31
C PRO A 41 0.38 5.42 -10.04
N GLY A 42 0.85 5.03 -8.85
CA GLY A 42 0.19 5.37 -7.58
C GLY A 42 0.13 6.86 -7.31
N LYS A 43 1.20 7.58 -7.66
CA LYS A 43 1.27 9.04 -7.49
C LYS A 43 0.19 9.74 -8.32
N GLU A 44 0.12 9.40 -9.60
CA GLU A 44 -0.87 9.94 -10.54
C GLU A 44 -2.29 9.57 -10.10
N LEU A 45 -2.50 8.32 -9.67
CA LEU A 45 -3.79 7.85 -9.17
C LEU A 45 -4.28 8.67 -7.97
N PHE A 46 -3.47 8.79 -6.93
CA PHE A 46 -3.89 9.50 -5.71
C PHE A 46 -4.02 11.02 -5.92
N GLN A 47 -3.20 11.60 -6.80
CA GLN A 47 -3.37 12.99 -7.23
C GLN A 47 -4.73 13.20 -7.92
N GLU A 48 -5.09 12.34 -8.88
CA GLU A 48 -6.38 12.42 -9.58
C GLU A 48 -7.56 12.17 -8.64
N MET A 49 -7.43 11.23 -7.71
CA MET A 49 -8.45 11.01 -6.68
C MET A 49 -8.65 12.24 -5.80
N ARG A 50 -7.56 12.87 -5.35
CA ARG A 50 -7.63 14.08 -4.51
C ARG A 50 -8.28 15.25 -5.25
N LYS A 51 -7.96 15.45 -6.54
CA LYS A 51 -8.61 16.47 -7.37
C LYS A 51 -10.14 16.28 -7.45
N ARG A 52 -10.60 15.03 -7.48
CA ARG A 52 -12.04 14.71 -7.69
C ARG A 52 -12.83 14.57 -6.40
N LEU A 53 -12.19 14.11 -5.32
CA LEU A 53 -12.86 13.72 -4.07
C LEU A 53 -12.46 14.59 -2.88
N GLY A 54 -11.46 15.47 -3.03
CA GLY A 54 -10.88 16.22 -1.92
C GLY A 54 -9.95 15.36 -1.08
N ASP A 55 -9.91 15.62 0.23
CA ASP A 55 -9.12 14.81 1.15
C ASP A 55 -9.58 13.35 1.16
N LEU A 56 -8.60 12.44 1.20
CA LEU A 56 -8.84 11.01 1.11
C LEU A 56 -8.67 10.41 2.52
N PRO A 57 -9.74 10.02 3.23
CA PRO A 57 -9.63 9.40 4.54
C PRO A 57 -9.21 7.94 4.36
N VAL A 58 -7.89 7.73 4.29
CA VAL A 58 -7.26 6.44 4.00
C VAL A 58 -6.29 6.05 5.11
N PHE A 59 -6.32 4.78 5.51
CA PHE A 59 -5.22 4.09 6.20
C PHE A 59 -4.47 3.22 5.19
N ALA A 60 -3.15 3.35 5.10
CA ALA A 60 -2.31 2.48 4.29
C ALA A 60 -1.96 1.24 5.11
N GLU A 61 -2.34 0.05 4.63
CA GLU A 61 -1.72 -1.19 5.13
C GLU A 61 -0.34 -1.32 4.47
N ASP A 62 0.70 -1.16 5.28
CA ASP A 62 2.11 -1.08 4.87
C ASP A 62 2.99 -2.04 5.70
N LEU A 63 2.50 -3.25 5.97
CA LEU A 63 3.25 -4.28 6.69
C LEU A 63 4.11 -5.12 5.73
N GLY A 64 5.03 -5.92 6.30
CA GLY A 64 5.96 -6.77 5.54
C GLY A 64 7.22 -6.04 5.09
N VAL A 65 7.86 -6.54 4.03
CA VAL A 65 9.09 -5.95 3.47
C VAL A 65 8.74 -4.73 2.60
N ILE A 66 8.87 -3.56 3.21
CA ILE A 66 8.56 -2.28 2.58
C ILE A 66 9.81 -1.56 2.09
N THR A 67 9.68 -0.89 0.95
CA THR A 67 10.73 -0.15 0.25
C THR A 67 10.51 1.37 0.38
N PRO A 68 11.57 2.21 0.29
CA PRO A 68 11.44 3.67 0.53
C PRO A 68 10.49 4.42 -0.42
N ASP A 69 10.22 3.88 -1.60
CA ASP A 69 9.23 4.41 -2.55
C ASP A 69 7.79 4.24 -2.05
N VAL A 70 7.49 3.15 -1.34
CA VAL A 70 6.19 2.92 -0.71
C VAL A 70 5.98 3.90 0.45
N GLU A 71 6.97 4.05 1.33
CA GLU A 71 6.93 5.02 2.44
C GLU A 71 6.74 6.44 1.91
N ARG A 72 7.48 6.82 0.86
CA ARG A 72 7.33 8.12 0.21
C ARG A 72 5.92 8.32 -0.37
N LEU A 73 5.37 7.31 -1.06
CA LEU A 73 4.02 7.40 -1.61
C LEU A 73 2.96 7.57 -0.51
N ARG A 74 3.10 6.86 0.62
CA ARG A 74 2.24 6.99 1.79
C ARG A 74 2.34 8.40 2.39
N ASP A 75 3.56 8.86 2.66
CA ASP A 75 3.84 10.11 3.37
C ASP A 75 3.49 11.34 2.52
N GLU A 76 3.78 11.33 1.22
CA GLU A 76 3.39 12.41 0.29
C GLU A 76 1.86 12.59 0.21
N ASN A 77 1.10 11.53 0.49
CA ASN A 77 -0.35 11.59 0.56
C ASN A 77 -0.91 11.87 1.96
N GLY A 78 -0.05 11.89 2.99
CA GLY A 78 -0.46 12.07 4.38
C GLY A 78 -1.26 10.88 4.93
N PHE A 79 -1.06 9.68 4.39
CA PHE A 79 -1.78 8.50 4.84
C PHE A 79 -1.10 7.90 6.09
N PRO A 80 -1.82 7.68 7.20
CA PRO A 80 -1.29 6.89 8.29
C PRO A 80 -1.02 5.43 7.86
N GLY A 81 0.13 4.91 8.27
CA GLY A 81 0.50 3.48 8.16
C GLY A 81 0.06 2.64 9.36
N MET A 82 0.59 1.43 9.49
CA MET A 82 0.26 0.47 10.54
C MET A 82 1.49 -0.02 11.30
N ASN A 83 1.35 -0.18 12.61
CA ASN A 83 2.29 -0.89 13.46
C ASN A 83 1.53 -1.94 14.27
N VAL A 84 2.00 -3.20 14.25
CA VAL A 84 1.35 -4.31 14.95
C VAL A 84 2.28 -4.83 16.04
N LEU A 85 1.88 -4.67 17.30
CA LEU A 85 2.72 -4.99 18.46
C LEU A 85 3.15 -6.46 18.53
N GLN A 86 2.36 -7.40 18.01
CA GLN A 86 2.75 -8.81 17.96
C GLN A 86 3.99 -9.06 17.11
N PHE A 87 4.27 -8.19 16.12
CA PHE A 87 5.47 -8.30 15.31
C PHE A 87 6.68 -7.68 15.97
N ALA A 88 6.53 -6.68 16.85
CA ALA A 88 7.62 -5.85 17.40
C ALA A 88 8.80 -6.62 18.04
N PHE A 89 8.57 -7.86 18.50
CA PHE A 89 9.57 -8.68 19.19
C PHE A 89 10.10 -9.85 18.36
N ALA A 90 9.53 -10.08 17.17
CA ALA A 90 10.01 -11.09 16.23
C ALA A 90 11.00 -10.52 15.22
N LEU A 91 11.13 -9.18 15.15
CA LEU A 91 11.92 -8.49 14.14
C LEU A 91 13.37 -8.31 14.60
N LYS A 92 14.30 -8.60 13.70
CA LYS A 92 15.67 -8.08 13.83
C LYS A 92 15.66 -6.65 13.29
N ASP A 93 16.13 -5.69 14.09
CA ASP A 93 16.16 -4.26 13.74
C ASP A 93 14.80 -3.61 13.42
N GLY A 94 13.70 -4.15 13.94
CA GLY A 94 12.36 -3.56 13.79
C GLY A 94 11.74 -3.68 12.40
N ARG A 95 12.28 -4.56 11.53
CA ARG A 95 11.72 -4.87 10.20
C ARG A 95 11.36 -6.35 10.10
N LEU A 96 10.18 -6.64 9.53
CA LEU A 96 9.88 -7.97 8.99
C LEU A 96 10.83 -8.14 7.80
N ASP A 97 11.70 -9.13 7.90
CA ASP A 97 12.60 -9.57 6.85
C ASP A 97 11.85 -10.15 5.64
#